data_AF-A0A947S644-F1
#
_entry.id   AF-A0A947S644-F1
#
_cell.length_a   1.000
_cell.length_b   1.000
_cell.length_c   1.000
_cell.angle_alpha   90.00
_cell.angle_beta   90.00
_cell.angle_gamma   90.00
#
_symmetry.space_group_name_H-M   'P 1'
#
loop_
_entity.id
_entity.type
_entity.pdbx_description
1 polymer ?
#
loop_
_entity_poly.entity_id
_entity_poly.type
_entity_poly.pdbx_seq_one_letter_code
_entity_poly.pdbx_strand_id
1 'polypeptide(L)'
;MVLALFKREVPEVSSGAVEIKAIAREAGNRTKLAVISTQIGVDPVGSCVGQKGVRVQAVIDELDGEKIDIIQFSEDKEKFIASALAPAENVKVKINEKQAEVEVFVAEDQLSLAIGKEGQNVRLAAKLTGFRIDIKDIDGKTPKVREKKDVEDEEEISKKKKAVKTVKKAKKEESEKEKKSPKKVKKEKSKA
;
A
#
# COMPACT_ATOMS: atom_id res chain seq x y z
N MET A 1 -2.63 10.62 -10.76
CA MET A 1 -3.63 11.70 -10.62
C MET A 1 -3.45 12.47 -9.31
N VAL A 2 -3.77 11.90 -8.13
CA VAL A 2 -3.61 12.58 -6.82
C VAL A 2 -2.22 13.22 -6.63
N LEU A 3 -1.14 12.47 -6.87
CA LEU A 3 0.23 12.99 -6.81
C LEU A 3 0.46 14.22 -7.71
N ALA A 4 -0.12 14.24 -8.91
CA ALA A 4 0.04 15.34 -9.84
C ALA A 4 -0.72 16.59 -9.37
N LEU A 5 -1.91 16.41 -8.79
CA LEU A 5 -2.68 17.50 -8.19
C LEU A 5 -1.93 18.14 -7.02
N PHE A 6 -1.43 17.34 -6.09
CA PHE A 6 -0.61 17.84 -4.97
C PHE A 6 0.68 18.53 -5.45
N LYS A 7 1.35 18.01 -6.48
CA LYS A 7 2.52 18.68 -7.07
C LYS A 7 2.19 20.03 -7.68
N ARG A 8 0.98 20.21 -8.23
CA ARG A 8 0.55 21.50 -8.79
C ARG A 8 0.09 22.47 -7.70
N GLU A 9 -0.65 21.98 -6.71
CA GLU A 9 -1.31 22.78 -5.68
C GLU A 9 -0.36 23.17 -4.52
N VAL A 10 0.62 22.32 -4.21
CA VAL A 10 1.51 22.50 -3.05
C VAL A 10 2.94 22.79 -3.52
N PRO A 11 3.42 24.04 -3.43
CA PRO A 11 4.77 24.43 -3.84
C PRO A 11 5.87 23.60 -3.19
N GLU A 12 5.70 23.23 -1.92
CA GLU A 12 6.65 22.42 -1.15
C GLU A 12 6.77 21.00 -1.68
N VAL A 13 5.70 20.43 -2.26
CA VAL A 13 5.73 19.13 -2.93
C VAL A 13 6.40 19.24 -4.30
N SER A 14 6.20 20.36 -5.00
CA SER A 14 6.85 20.63 -6.29
C SER A 14 8.36 20.85 -6.16
N SER A 15 8.79 21.59 -5.14
CA SER A 15 10.20 21.88 -4.85
C SER A 15 10.95 20.72 -4.20
N GLY A 16 10.23 19.68 -3.75
CA GLY A 16 10.80 18.53 -3.05
C GLY A 16 11.09 18.76 -1.57
N ALA A 17 10.67 19.91 -1.00
CA ALA A 17 10.73 20.16 0.45
C ALA A 17 9.79 19.23 1.24
N VAL A 18 8.69 18.80 0.62
CA VAL A 18 7.78 17.77 1.12
C VAL A 18 7.69 16.64 0.11
N GLU A 19 7.84 15.41 0.57
CA GLU A 19 7.78 14.20 -0.25
C GLU A 19 6.55 13.37 0.12
N ILE A 20 5.80 12.94 -0.89
CA ILE A 20 4.70 11.98 -0.73
C ILE A 20 5.29 10.57 -0.79
N LYS A 21 5.29 9.87 0.35
CA LYS A 21 5.88 8.53 0.50
C LYS A 21 4.96 7.40 0.09
N ALA A 22 3.67 7.53 0.39
CA ALA A 22 2.67 6.51 0.09
C ALA A 22 1.30 7.11 -0.16
N ILE A 23 0.50 6.43 -0.99
CA ILE A 23 -0.88 6.80 -1.29
C ILE A 23 -1.73 5.53 -1.25
N ALA A 24 -2.78 5.53 -0.45
CA ALA A 24 -3.81 4.51 -0.46
C ALA A 24 -5.13 5.15 -0.87
N ARG A 25 -5.72 4.70 -1.98
CA ARG A 25 -6.86 5.37 -2.61
C ARG A 25 -8.01 4.42 -2.89
N GLU A 26 -9.20 4.87 -2.55
CA GLU A 26 -10.48 4.36 -3.04
C GLU A 26 -11.16 5.52 -3.79
N ALA A 27 -11.03 5.49 -5.12
CA ALA A 27 -11.37 6.61 -5.99
C ALA A 27 -12.84 7.04 -5.83
N GLY A 28 -13.06 8.36 -5.78
CA GLY A 28 -14.39 8.97 -5.58
C GLY A 28 -14.90 8.92 -4.14
N ASN A 29 -14.20 8.22 -3.23
CA ASN A 29 -14.60 8.10 -1.84
C ASN A 29 -13.58 8.73 -0.90
N ARG A 30 -12.41 8.08 -0.74
CA ARG A 30 -11.41 8.49 0.24
C ARG A 30 -9.99 8.08 -0.17
N THR A 31 -9.04 8.98 0.05
CA THR A 31 -7.60 8.76 -0.11
C THR A 31 -6.87 9.06 1.20
N LYS A 32 -5.95 8.20 1.60
CA LYS A 32 -4.92 8.51 2.59
C LYS A 32 -3.59 8.81 1.90
N LEU A 33 -2.94 9.88 2.32
CA LEU A 33 -1.69 10.39 1.79
C LEU A 33 -0.65 10.48 2.91
N ALA A 34 0.47 9.76 2.79
CA ALA A 34 1.57 9.83 3.74
C ALA A 34 2.66 10.77 3.24
N VAL A 35 2.98 11.81 4.00
CA VAL A 35 3.94 12.85 3.63
C VAL A 35 5.06 13.01 4.66
N ILE A 36 6.28 13.28 4.21
CA ILE A 36 7.42 13.61 5.05
C ILE A 36 8.07 14.90 4.58
N SER A 37 8.66 15.66 5.49
CA SER A 37 9.48 16.81 5.13
C SER A 37 10.93 16.38 4.91
N THR A 38 11.55 16.89 3.85
CA THR A 38 12.99 16.74 3.59
C THR A 38 13.80 17.92 4.15
N GLN A 39 13.11 18.98 4.60
CA GLN A 39 13.72 20.22 5.09
C GLN A 39 13.34 20.49 6.55
N ILE A 40 14.34 20.87 7.35
CA ILE A 40 14.14 21.23 8.74
C ILE A 40 13.27 22.49 8.82
N GLY A 41 12.27 22.48 9.70
CA GLY A 41 11.36 23.62 9.90
C GLY A 41 10.17 23.67 8.94
N VAL A 42 10.07 22.75 7.98
CA VAL A 42 8.88 22.60 7.14
C VAL A 42 7.97 21.51 7.72
N ASP A 43 6.73 21.87 8.02
CA ASP A 43 5.68 20.93 8.42
C ASP A 43 5.04 20.29 7.17
N PRO A 44 5.23 18.99 6.93
CA PRO A 44 4.73 18.36 5.71
C PRO A 44 3.21 18.28 5.66
N VAL A 45 2.53 18.12 6.81
CA VAL A 45 1.06 18.05 6.86
C VAL A 45 0.49 19.44 6.65
N GLY A 46 0.96 20.43 7.42
CA GLY A 46 0.54 21.83 7.31
C GLY A 46 0.76 22.41 5.92
N SER A 47 1.89 22.12 5.26
CA SER A 47 2.14 22.55 3.87
C SER A 47 1.12 21.97 2.88
N CYS A 48 0.74 20.70 3.04
CA CYS A 48 -0.24 20.07 2.15
C CYS A 48 -1.68 20.51 2.43
N VAL A 49 -2.02 20.79 3.69
CA VAL A 49 -3.35 21.26 4.09
C VAL A 49 -3.55 22.74 3.71
N GLY A 50 -2.53 23.57 3.91
CA GLY A 50 -2.60 25.02 3.72
C GLY A 50 -3.41 25.74 4.80
N GLN A 51 -3.43 27.07 4.74
CA GLN A 51 -4.21 27.87 5.69
C GLN A 51 -5.68 27.47 5.64
N LYS A 52 -6.24 27.07 6.79
CA LYS A 52 -7.63 26.63 6.92
C LYS A 52 -8.04 25.51 5.94
N GLY A 53 -7.08 24.70 5.47
CA GLY A 53 -7.38 23.60 4.55
C GLY A 53 -7.55 24.00 3.08
N VAL A 54 -7.25 25.23 2.69
CA VAL A 54 -7.52 25.74 1.33
C VAL A 54 -6.87 24.87 0.23
N ARG A 55 -5.62 24.44 0.42
CA ARG A 55 -4.89 23.66 -0.59
C ARG A 55 -5.46 22.25 -0.74
N VAL A 56 -5.67 21.54 0.38
CA VAL A 56 -6.27 20.20 0.32
C VAL A 56 -7.70 20.25 -0.22
N GLN A 57 -8.46 21.31 0.09
CA GLN A 57 -9.82 21.48 -0.42
C GLN A 57 -9.84 21.67 -1.94
N ALA A 58 -8.92 22.43 -2.52
CA ALA A 58 -8.80 22.56 -3.97
C ALA A 58 -8.56 21.20 -4.65
N VAL A 59 -7.73 20.34 -4.05
CA VAL A 59 -7.52 18.98 -4.55
C VAL A 59 -8.77 18.11 -4.39
N ILE A 60 -9.49 18.23 -3.27
CA ILE A 60 -10.77 17.51 -3.04
C ILE A 60 -11.81 17.90 -4.10
N ASP A 61 -11.91 19.19 -4.43
CA ASP A 61 -12.86 19.71 -5.41
C ASP A 61 -12.55 19.20 -6.82
N GLU A 62 -11.27 19.06 -7.17
CA GLU A 62 -10.84 18.44 -8.44
C GLU A 62 -11.01 16.92 -8.49
N LEU A 63 -11.26 16.28 -7.35
CA LEU A 63 -11.55 14.85 -7.23
C LEU A 63 -13.04 14.59 -6.98
N ASP A 64 -13.92 15.51 -7.40
CA ASP A 64 -15.37 15.40 -7.27
C ASP A 64 -15.83 15.14 -5.82
N GLY A 65 -15.13 15.71 -4.84
CA GLY A 65 -15.46 15.60 -3.42
C GLY A 65 -14.85 14.39 -2.70
N GLU A 66 -13.94 13.63 -3.35
CA GLU A 66 -13.17 12.56 -2.71
C GLU A 66 -12.48 13.08 -1.44
N LYS A 67 -12.73 12.47 -0.27
CA LYS A 67 -12.12 12.89 0.99
C LYS A 67 -10.64 12.54 1.03
N ILE A 68 -9.80 13.44 1.54
CA ILE A 68 -8.35 13.21 1.64
C ILE A 68 -7.90 13.35 3.09
N ASP A 69 -7.30 12.29 3.62
CA ASP A 69 -6.56 12.35 4.89
C ASP A 69 -5.08 12.48 4.58
N ILE A 70 -4.45 13.53 5.10
CA ILE A 70 -3.01 13.74 4.99
C ILE A 70 -2.40 13.41 6.35
N ILE A 71 -1.46 12.47 6.37
CA ILE A 71 -0.79 12.02 7.58
C ILE A 71 0.72 12.19 7.45
N GLN A 72 1.37 12.37 8.59
CA GLN A 72 2.83 12.38 8.63
C GLN A 72 3.36 10.95 8.50
N PHE A 73 4.25 10.73 7.54
CA PHE A 73 5.03 9.51 7.43
C PHE A 73 6.10 9.47 8.53
N SER A 74 6.33 8.29 9.09
CA SER A 74 7.42 8.04 10.04
C SER A 74 8.17 6.77 9.64
N GLU A 75 9.48 6.76 9.84
CA GLU A 75 10.29 5.54 9.70
C GLU A 75 10.04 4.56 10.86
N ASP A 76 9.61 5.09 12.00
CA ASP A 76 9.12 4.32 13.12
C ASP A 76 7.74 3.74 12.75
N LYS A 77 7.70 2.42 12.55
CA LYS A 77 6.51 1.70 12.10
C LYS A 77 5.33 1.89 13.05
N GLU A 78 5.57 1.89 14.36
CA GLU A 78 4.52 2.04 15.37
C GLU A 78 3.87 3.42 15.25
N LYS A 79 4.68 4.47 15.14
CA LYS A 79 4.18 5.83 14.91
C LYS A 79 3.47 5.96 13.58
N PHE A 80 4.01 5.37 12.51
CA PHE A 80 3.42 5.46 11.18
C PHE A 80 2.05 4.76 11.12
N ILE A 81 1.93 3.57 11.71
CA ILE A 81 0.66 2.85 11.79
C ILE A 81 -0.35 3.63 12.63
N ALA A 82 0.07 4.18 13.77
CA ALA A 82 -0.79 5.01 14.60
C ALA A 82 -1.32 6.23 13.83
N SER A 83 -0.44 6.96 13.12
CA SER A 83 -0.84 8.08 12.27
C SER A 83 -1.73 7.65 11.10
N ALA A 84 -1.55 6.44 10.55
CA ALA A 84 -2.37 5.93 9.46
C ALA A 84 -3.84 5.68 9.84
N LEU A 85 -4.11 5.47 11.12
CA LEU A 85 -5.46 5.27 11.65
C LEU A 85 -6.19 6.58 11.98
N ALA A 86 -5.54 7.74 11.85
CA ALA A 86 -6.18 9.04 11.98
C ALA A 86 -7.49 9.08 11.13
N PRO A 87 -8.62 9.51 11.70
CA PRO A 87 -8.76 10.38 12.88
C PRO A 87 -8.81 9.67 14.25
N ALA A 88 -8.65 8.35 14.33
CA ALA A 88 -8.64 7.68 15.64
C ALA A 88 -7.40 8.06 16.45
N GLU A 89 -7.59 8.40 17.72
CA GLU A 89 -6.53 8.87 18.62
C GLU A 89 -6.17 7.83 19.70
N ASN A 90 -5.02 8.02 20.35
CA ASN A 90 -4.57 7.23 21.50
C ASN A 90 -4.53 5.71 21.24
N VAL A 91 -4.14 5.33 20.03
CA VAL A 91 -4.04 3.92 19.62
C VAL A 91 -2.74 3.29 20.12
N LYS A 92 -2.83 2.09 20.70
CA LYS A 92 -1.66 1.28 21.09
C LYS A 92 -1.39 0.24 20.02
N VAL A 93 -0.15 0.16 19.53
CA VAL A 93 0.20 -0.71 18.40
C VAL A 93 1.11 -1.83 18.89
N LYS A 94 0.77 -3.07 18.57
CA LYS A 94 1.65 -4.24 18.77
C LYS A 94 1.98 -4.84 17.41
N ILE A 95 3.24 -4.75 17.02
CA ILE A 95 3.71 -5.19 15.70
C ILE A 95 4.28 -6.60 15.80
N ASN A 96 3.78 -7.50 14.96
CA ASN A 96 4.39 -8.79 14.69
C ASN A 96 5.13 -8.73 13.35
N GLU A 97 6.42 -8.42 13.40
CA GLU A 97 7.24 -8.20 12.20
C GLU A 97 7.36 -9.45 11.31
N LYS A 98 7.23 -10.66 11.88
CA LYS A 98 7.41 -11.90 11.13
C LYS A 98 6.26 -12.15 10.14
N GLN A 99 5.06 -11.68 10.46
CA GLN A 99 3.84 -11.94 9.69
C GLN A 99 3.31 -10.71 8.95
N ALA A 100 3.97 -9.54 9.12
CA ALA A 100 3.43 -8.26 8.66
C ALA A 100 2.00 -8.01 9.18
N GLU A 101 1.76 -8.44 10.42
CA GLU A 101 0.49 -8.33 11.14
C GLU A 101 0.66 -7.41 12.34
N VAL A 102 -0.37 -6.62 12.61
CA VAL A 102 -0.36 -5.61 13.65
C VAL A 102 -1.69 -5.67 14.39
N GLU A 103 -1.61 -5.76 15.71
CA GLU A 103 -2.77 -5.59 16.58
C GLU A 103 -2.79 -4.15 17.08
N VAL A 104 -3.91 -3.48 16.93
CA VAL A 104 -4.11 -2.12 17.41
C VAL A 104 -5.21 -2.12 18.44
N PHE A 105 -4.90 -1.61 19.63
CA PHE A 105 -5.82 -1.49 20.74
C PHE A 105 -6.25 -0.03 20.87
N VAL A 106 -7.56 0.19 20.82
CA VAL A 106 -8.17 1.52 20.89
C VAL A 106 -9.27 1.52 21.94
N ALA A 107 -9.58 2.68 22.51
CA ALA A 107 -10.72 2.82 23.41
C ALA A 107 -12.05 2.60 22.66
N GLU A 108 -13.09 2.20 23.39
CA GLU A 108 -14.40 1.85 22.81
C GLU A 108 -15.00 3.00 21.96
N ASP A 109 -14.82 4.24 22.38
CA ASP A 109 -15.25 5.44 21.66
C ASP A 109 -14.48 5.67 20.35
N GLN A 110 -13.22 5.22 20.29
CA GLN A 110 -12.36 5.31 19.12
C GLN A 110 -12.53 4.12 18.17
N LEU A 111 -13.15 3.02 18.61
CA LEU A 111 -13.28 1.78 17.83
C LEU A 111 -13.99 2.00 16.49
N SER A 112 -15.09 2.75 16.51
CA SER A 112 -15.86 3.08 15.31
C SER A 112 -15.04 3.94 14.33
N LEU A 113 -14.28 4.91 14.83
CA LEU A 113 -13.42 5.78 14.01
C LEU A 113 -12.24 4.99 13.42
N ALA A 114 -11.62 4.13 14.21
CA ALA A 114 -10.48 3.33 13.80
C ALA A 114 -10.86 2.36 12.67
N ILE A 115 -12.02 1.70 12.77
CA ILE A 115 -12.55 0.82 11.71
C ILE A 115 -13.01 1.66 10.51
N GLY A 116 -13.77 2.72 10.77
CA GLY A 116 -14.43 3.55 9.76
C GLY A 116 -15.67 2.89 9.14
N LYS A 117 -16.41 3.67 8.33
CA LYS A 117 -17.59 3.17 7.61
C LYS A 117 -17.20 1.98 6.73
N GLU A 118 -17.85 0.83 6.91
CA GLU A 118 -17.56 -0.42 6.17
C GLU A 118 -16.09 -0.86 6.24
N GLY A 119 -15.37 -0.51 7.31
CA GLY A 119 -13.95 -0.83 7.44
C GLY A 119 -13.04 -0.04 6.50
N GLN A 120 -13.52 1.05 5.89
CA GLN A 120 -12.73 1.82 4.92
C GLN A 120 -11.45 2.40 5.55
N ASN A 121 -11.51 2.90 6.80
CA ASN A 121 -10.35 3.55 7.43
C ASN A 121 -9.21 2.54 7.65
N VAL A 122 -9.52 1.41 8.30
CA VAL A 122 -8.55 0.34 8.54
C VAL A 122 -8.01 -0.26 7.24
N ARG A 123 -8.85 -0.39 6.20
CA ARG A 123 -8.44 -0.91 4.89
C ARG A 123 -7.49 0.03 4.16
N LEU A 124 -7.76 1.34 4.19
CA LEU A 124 -6.86 2.33 3.64
C LEU A 124 -5.55 2.41 4.43
N ALA A 125 -5.60 2.34 5.76
CA ALA A 125 -4.42 2.29 6.62
C ALA A 125 -3.56 1.04 6.34
N ALA A 126 -4.18 -0.13 6.17
CA ALA A 126 -3.50 -1.37 5.80
C ALA A 126 -2.81 -1.27 4.42
N LYS A 127 -3.52 -0.73 3.42
CA LYS A 127 -2.95 -0.46 2.09
C LYS A 127 -1.79 0.54 2.14
N LEU A 128 -1.90 1.57 2.99
CA LEU A 128 -0.91 2.66 3.08
C LEU A 128 0.38 2.21 3.77
N THR A 129 0.25 1.42 4.83
CA THR A 129 1.37 0.94 5.65
C THR A 129 1.97 -0.36 5.13
N GLY A 130 1.20 -1.14 4.37
CA GLY A 130 1.57 -2.48 3.92
C GLY A 130 1.40 -3.57 4.98
N PHE A 131 0.79 -3.26 6.13
CA PHE A 131 0.53 -4.22 7.21
C PHE A 131 -0.94 -4.68 7.21
N ARG A 132 -1.17 -5.91 7.65
CA ARG A 132 -2.50 -6.35 8.09
C ARG A 132 -2.77 -5.78 9.47
N ILE A 133 -3.86 -5.02 9.61
CA ILE A 133 -4.21 -4.31 10.85
C ILE A 133 -5.48 -4.94 11.43
N ASP A 134 -5.38 -5.48 12.64
CA ASP A 134 -6.50 -5.98 13.44
C ASP A 134 -6.79 -5.00 14.59
N ILE A 135 -8.03 -4.53 14.70
CA ILE A 135 -8.42 -3.51 15.68
C ILE A 135 -9.21 -4.16 16.80
N LYS A 136 -8.76 -3.95 18.04
CA LYS A 136 -9.35 -4.48 19.28
C LYS A 136 -9.64 -3.35 20.25
N ASP A 137 -10.62 -3.56 21.12
CA ASP A 137 -10.79 -2.71 22.29
C ASP A 137 -9.65 -2.94 23.31
N ILE A 138 -9.43 -2.02 24.24
CA ILE A 138 -8.41 -2.08 25.31
C ILE A 138 -8.56 -3.36 26.15
N ASP A 139 -9.79 -3.86 26.31
CA ASP A 139 -10.12 -5.14 26.95
C ASP A 139 -9.71 -6.38 26.12
N GLY A 140 -9.13 -6.20 24.94
CA GLY A 140 -8.77 -7.27 24.01
C GLY A 140 -9.95 -7.89 23.28
N LYS A 141 -11.16 -7.31 23.40
CA LYS A 141 -12.35 -7.77 22.67
C LYS A 141 -12.28 -7.29 21.22
N THR A 142 -12.33 -8.23 20.29
CA THR A 142 -12.56 -7.95 18.87
C THR A 142 -14.03 -7.57 18.65
N PRO A 143 -14.35 -6.44 18.02
CA PRO A 143 -15.73 -6.11 17.66
C PRO A 143 -16.29 -7.13 16.66
N LYS A 144 -17.54 -7.55 16.88
CA LYS A 144 -18.28 -8.39 15.93
C LYS A 144 -18.72 -7.53 14.74
N VAL A 145 -17.83 -7.31 13.77
CA VAL A 145 -18.24 -6.81 12.46
C VAL A 145 -19.00 -7.94 11.75
N ARG A 146 -20.24 -7.69 11.33
CA ARG A 146 -20.99 -8.63 10.48
C ARG A 146 -20.23 -8.77 9.16
N GLU A 147 -19.53 -9.87 8.99
CA GLU A 147 -18.86 -10.25 7.74
C GLU A 147 -19.91 -10.37 6.62
N LYS A 148 -19.91 -9.43 5.67
CA LYS A 148 -20.18 -9.79 4.29
C LYS A 148 -18.83 -10.09 3.66
N LYS A 149 -18.61 -11.37 3.40
CA LYS A 149 -17.44 -11.91 2.72
C LYS A 149 -17.45 -11.41 1.28
N ASP A 150 -16.57 -10.47 0.97
CA ASP A 150 -16.07 -10.25 -0.39
C ASP A 150 -14.54 -10.10 -0.27
N VAL A 151 -13.87 -11.24 -0.11
CA VAL A 151 -12.43 -11.39 -0.34
C VAL A 151 -12.25 -12.58 -1.27
N GLU A 152 -12.75 -12.43 -2.49
CA GLU A 152 -12.21 -13.17 -3.63
C GLU A 152 -11.05 -12.35 -4.18
N ASP A 153 -9.82 -12.59 -3.69
CA ASP A 153 -8.59 -12.30 -4.44
C ASP A 153 -7.31 -12.75 -3.69
N GLU A 154 -7.30 -13.95 -3.08
CA GLU A 154 -6.05 -14.60 -2.67
C GLU A 154 -5.60 -15.75 -3.60
N GLU A 155 -6.46 -16.24 -4.51
CA GLU A 155 -6.07 -17.33 -5.41
C GLU A 155 -5.35 -16.90 -6.70
N GLU A 156 -5.55 -15.68 -7.20
CA GLU A 156 -4.95 -15.22 -8.47
C GLU A 156 -3.44 -14.96 -8.39
N ILE A 157 -2.95 -14.49 -7.24
CA ILE A 157 -1.52 -14.12 -7.07
C ILE A 157 -0.64 -15.38 -6.92
N SER A 158 -1.19 -16.43 -6.31
CA SER A 158 -0.56 -17.76 -6.19
C SER A 158 -0.39 -18.43 -7.56
N LYS A 159 -1.43 -18.39 -8.40
CA LYS A 159 -1.44 -19.02 -9.73
C LYS A 159 -0.50 -18.28 -10.70
N LYS A 160 -0.44 -16.94 -10.67
CA LYS A 160 0.49 -16.14 -11.49
C LYS A 160 1.97 -16.37 -11.13
N LYS A 161 2.32 -16.56 -9.84
CA LYS A 161 3.70 -16.86 -9.42
C LYS A 161 4.19 -18.26 -9.84
N LYS A 162 3.30 -19.27 -9.88
CA LYS A 162 3.65 -20.61 -10.38
C LYS A 162 3.83 -20.63 -11.89
N ALA A 163 2.96 -19.96 -12.65
CA ALA A 163 3.07 -19.89 -14.11
C ALA A 163 4.39 -19.22 -14.58
N VAL A 164 4.83 -18.15 -13.91
CA VAL A 164 6.09 -17.46 -14.27
C VAL A 164 7.34 -18.30 -13.94
N LYS A 165 7.29 -19.19 -12.93
CA LYS A 165 8.40 -20.09 -12.60
C LYS A 165 8.56 -21.23 -13.62
N THR A 166 7.47 -21.73 -14.20
CA THR A 166 7.53 -22.81 -15.19
C THR A 166 8.13 -22.33 -16.52
N VAL A 167 7.82 -21.11 -16.94
CA VAL A 167 8.33 -20.54 -18.22
C VAL A 167 9.82 -20.18 -18.13
N LYS A 168 10.32 -19.75 -16.96
CA LYS A 168 11.76 -19.44 -16.79
C LYS A 168 12.66 -20.68 -16.70
N LYS A 169 12.12 -21.86 -16.36
CA LYS A 169 12.89 -23.11 -16.33
C LYS A 169 13.04 -23.72 -17.73
N ALA A 170 12.00 -23.62 -18.58
CA ALA A 170 12.06 -24.09 -19.97
C ALA A 170 13.02 -23.28 -20.86
N LYS A 171 13.14 -21.96 -20.63
CA LYS A 171 14.01 -21.09 -21.47
C LYS A 171 15.51 -21.16 -21.17
N LYS A 172 15.92 -21.90 -20.12
CA LYS A 172 17.33 -22.07 -19.73
C LYS A 172 17.94 -23.40 -20.18
N GLU A 173 17.12 -24.39 -20.55
CA GLU A 173 17.60 -25.70 -21.05
C GLU A 173 17.75 -25.75 -22.59
N GLU A 174 17.21 -24.77 -23.32
CA GLU A 174 17.29 -24.73 -24.79
C GLU A 174 18.52 -23.95 -25.33
N SER A 175 19.23 -23.17 -24.49
CA SER A 175 20.41 -22.40 -24.91
C SER A 175 21.75 -23.14 -24.81
N GLU A 176 21.76 -24.39 -24.32
CA GLU A 176 23.00 -25.16 -24.09
C GLU A 176 23.18 -26.39 -25.00
N LYS A 177 22.24 -26.67 -25.91
CA LYS A 177 22.31 -27.82 -26.85
C LYS A 177 22.74 -27.49 -28.29
N GLU A 178 22.96 -26.22 -28.64
CA GLU A 178 23.32 -25.82 -30.02
C GLU A 178 24.84 -25.62 -30.28
N LYS A 179 25.71 -26.00 -29.32
CA LYS A 179 27.16 -26.04 -29.53
C LYS A 179 27.73 -27.43 -29.27
N LYS A 180 27.46 -28.39 -30.16
CA LYS A 180 28.31 -29.56 -30.44
C LYS A 180 27.72 -30.39 -31.59
N SER A 181 28.01 -29.99 -32.82
CA SER A 181 27.93 -30.89 -33.98
C SER A 181 29.17 -31.79 -33.97
N PRO A 182 29.01 -33.10 -34.23
CA PRO A 182 29.89 -33.73 -35.19
C PRO A 182 29.09 -34.53 -36.23
N LYS A 183 29.27 -34.17 -37.52
CA LYS A 183 28.84 -34.97 -38.66
C LYS A 183 29.72 -36.22 -38.76
N LYS A 184 29.12 -37.43 -38.70
CA LYS A 184 29.57 -38.64 -39.43
C LYS A 184 28.59 -39.80 -39.30
N VAL A 185 27.94 -40.19 -40.42
CA VAL A 185 27.30 -41.50 -40.65
C VAL A 185 27.59 -41.82 -42.14
N LYS A 186 28.55 -42.70 -42.46
CA LYS A 186 28.56 -44.17 -42.59
C LYS A 186 27.92 -44.71 -43.89
N LYS A 187 28.73 -45.54 -44.55
CA LYS A 187 28.54 -46.41 -45.73
C LYS A 187 27.27 -47.28 -45.69
N GLU A 188 26.68 -47.48 -46.87
CA GLU A 188 26.15 -48.75 -47.43
C GLU A 188 26.12 -48.57 -48.97
N LYS A 189 26.96 -49.24 -49.77
CA LYS A 189 26.85 -50.58 -50.38
C LYS A 189 25.55 -50.88 -51.16
N SER A 190 25.64 -50.74 -52.48
CA SER A 190 24.96 -51.55 -53.51
C SER A 190 25.87 -51.50 -54.77
N LYS A 191 26.54 -52.58 -55.20
CA LYS A 191 26.08 -53.70 -56.04
C LYS A 191 25.32 -53.27 -57.30
N ALA A 192 26.04 -53.09 -58.41
CA ALA A 192 25.95 -53.86 -59.67
C ALA A 192 26.95 -53.26 -60.65
#